data_AF-Q5A4H4-F1
#
_entry.id   AF-Q5A4H4-F1
#
_cell.length_a   1.000
_cell.length_b   1.000
_cell.length_c   1.000
_cell.angle_alpha   90.00
_cell.angle_beta   90.00
_cell.angle_gamma   90.00
#
_symmetry.space_group_name_H-M   'P 1'
#
loop_
_entity.id
_entity.type
_entity.pdbx_description
1 polymer ?
#
loop_
_entity_poly.entity_id
_entity_poly.type
_entity_poly.pdbx_seq_one_letter_code
_entity_poly.pdbx_strand_id
1 'polypeptide(L)'
;MTSTPITYKTLADSIFNDLINNIIKQHTLTSLTNIKDHSSLLNSSNSNTNSNTNGTIASNGGNGTTSDENNEIENSTIQDKSKLKQLETSRYFRCLNCGRNIAGGRFASHISKCLERKRK
;
A
#
# COMPACT_ATOMS: atom_id res chain seq x y z
N MET A 1 -15.19 57.41 3.25
CA MET A 1 -16.08 56.22 3.27
C MET A 1 -16.67 56.02 1.87
N THR A 2 -15.86 55.62 0.89
CA THR A 2 -16.36 55.31 -0.46
C THR A 2 -16.52 53.80 -0.54
N SER A 3 -17.60 53.27 0.03
CA SER A 3 -18.03 51.92 -0.33
C SER A 3 -18.24 51.95 -1.84
N THR A 4 -17.48 51.13 -2.58
CA THR A 4 -17.72 50.94 -4.00
C THR A 4 -19.19 50.60 -4.19
N PRO A 5 -19.88 51.20 -5.18
CA PRO A 5 -21.27 50.90 -5.41
C PRO A 5 -21.42 49.39 -5.64
N ILE A 6 -22.37 48.77 -4.92
CA ILE A 6 -22.69 47.36 -5.11
C ILE A 6 -23.23 47.22 -6.52
N THR A 7 -22.47 46.52 -7.36
CA THR A 7 -22.86 46.15 -8.72
C THR A 7 -23.12 44.64 -8.77
N TYR A 8 -23.87 44.19 -9.78
CA TYR A 8 -24.02 42.75 -10.03
C TYR A 8 -22.68 42.05 -10.14
N LYS A 9 -21.66 42.74 -10.66
CA LYS A 9 -20.28 42.24 -10.71
C LYS A 9 -19.70 41.99 -9.32
N THR A 10 -19.76 42.97 -8.41
CA THR A 10 -19.23 42.79 -7.05
C THR A 10 -19.97 41.69 -6.28
N LEU A 11 -21.26 41.51 -6.53
CA LEU A 11 -22.04 40.42 -5.93
C LEU A 11 -21.61 39.05 -6.50
N ALA A 12 -21.49 38.96 -7.83
CA ALA A 12 -21.04 37.74 -8.49
C ALA A 12 -19.61 37.35 -8.06
N ASP A 13 -18.70 38.33 -7.96
CA ASP A 13 -17.34 38.11 -7.48
C ASP A 13 -17.33 37.62 -6.02
N SER A 14 -18.19 38.17 -5.15
CA SER A 14 -18.32 37.71 -3.77
C SER A 14 -18.80 36.25 -3.70
N ILE A 15 -19.86 35.92 -4.44
CA ILE A 15 -20.42 34.55 -4.48
C ILE A 15 -19.39 33.58 -5.07
N PHE A 16 -18.72 33.97 -6.15
CA PHE A 16 -17.67 33.18 -6.77
C PHE A 16 -16.52 32.90 -5.80
N ASN A 17 -16.05 33.93 -5.10
CA ASN A 17 -14.99 33.80 -4.10
C ASN A 17 -15.40 32.88 -2.95
N ASP A 18 -16.63 33.01 -2.44
CA ASP A 18 -17.14 32.13 -1.38
C ASP A 18 -17.22 30.67 -1.83
N LEU A 19 -17.71 30.42 -3.05
CA LEU A 19 -17.77 29.08 -3.62
C LEU A 19 -16.37 28.49 -3.83
N ILE A 20 -15.45 29.23 -4.43
CA ILE A 20 -14.08 28.79 -4.67
C ILE A 20 -13.35 28.52 -3.35
N ASN A 21 -13.48 29.41 -2.36
CA ASN A 21 -12.88 29.22 -1.05
C ASN A 21 -13.41 27.96 -0.34
N ASN A 22 -14.71 27.69 -0.46
CA ASN A 22 -15.30 26.48 0.09
C ASN A 22 -14.81 25.21 -0.61
N ILE A 23 -14.72 25.22 -1.94
CA ILE A 23 -14.19 24.10 -2.73
C ILE A 23 -12.72 23.82 -2.38
N ILE A 24 -11.88 24.86 -2.32
CA ILE A 24 -10.46 24.73 -1.99
C ILE A 24 -10.30 24.14 -0.59
N LYS A 25 -11.04 24.64 0.40
CA LYS A 25 -10.98 24.12 1.78
C LYS A 25 -11.37 22.65 1.84
N GLN A 26 -12.46 22.26 1.19
CA GLN A 26 -12.90 20.85 1.18
C GLN A 26 -11.87 19.96 0.49
N HIS A 27 -11.39 20.33 -0.70
CA HIS A 27 -10.38 19.56 -1.42
C HIS A 27 -9.08 19.42 -0.62
N THR A 28 -8.65 20.48 0.07
CA THR A 28 -7.46 20.46 0.93
C THR A 28 -7.66 19.49 2.09
N LEU A 29 -8.80 19.54 2.80
CA LEU A 29 -9.11 18.61 3.89
C LEU A 29 -9.20 17.16 3.42
N THR A 30 -9.85 16.90 2.29
CA THR A 30 -9.93 15.55 1.69
C THR A 30 -8.54 15.04 1.30
N SER A 31 -7.69 15.91 0.75
CA SER A 31 -6.30 15.53 0.41
C SER A 31 -5.48 15.20 1.66
N LEU A 32 -5.59 16.01 2.72
CA LEU A 32 -4.88 15.78 3.97
C LEU A 32 -5.32 14.50 4.69
N THR A 33 -6.63 14.21 4.69
CA THR A 33 -7.17 12.99 5.30
C THR A 33 -6.69 11.74 4.56
N ASN A 34 -6.72 11.73 3.23
CA ASN A 34 -6.18 10.63 2.43
C ASN A 34 -4.69 10.36 2.72
N ILE A 35 -3.88 11.43 2.84
CA ILE A 35 -2.44 11.29 3.18
C ILE A 35 -2.27 10.72 4.59
N LYS A 36 -3.08 11.17 5.56
CA LYS A 36 -3.04 10.67 6.93
C LYS A 36 -3.41 9.19 7.01
N ASP A 37 -4.43 8.77 6.28
CA ASP A 37 -4.88 7.38 6.23
C ASP A 37 -3.77 6.48 5.65
N HIS A 38 -3.12 6.92 4.57
CA HIS A 38 -1.98 6.19 4.01
C HIS A 38 -0.76 6.16 4.94
N SER A 39 -0.38 7.28 5.57
CA SER A 39 0.78 7.31 6.49
C SER A 39 0.57 6.46 7.75
N SER A 40 -0.65 6.35 8.26
CA SER A 40 -0.97 5.46 9.38
C SER A 40 -0.74 3.98 9.04
N LEU A 41 -1.00 3.57 7.79
CA LEU A 41 -0.71 2.24 7.28
C LEU A 41 0.80 1.98 7.23
N LEU A 42 1.60 2.98 6.86
CA LEU A 42 3.06 2.86 6.85
C LEU A 42 3.64 2.78 8.27
N ASN A 43 3.16 3.58 9.22
CA ASN A 43 3.69 3.56 10.60
C ASN A 43 3.29 2.31 11.40
N SER A 44 2.17 1.67 11.06
CA SER A 44 1.73 0.44 11.75
C SER A 44 2.66 -0.76 11.51
N SER A 45 3.52 -0.70 10.49
CA SER A 45 4.44 -1.81 10.17
C SER A 45 5.71 -1.85 11.02
N ASN A 46 5.93 -0.88 11.93
CA ASN A 46 7.15 -0.83 12.75
C ASN A 46 7.00 -1.33 14.19
N SER A 47 5.86 -1.93 14.54
CA SER A 47 5.68 -2.62 15.83
C SER A 47 6.06 -4.09 15.72
N ASN A 48 7.33 -4.38 15.41
CA ASN A 48 7.93 -5.66 15.83
C ASN A 48 8.11 -5.58 17.34
N THR A 49 7.02 -5.86 18.04
CA THR A 49 6.98 -6.14 19.46
C THR A 49 7.87 -7.35 19.71
N ASN A 50 8.96 -7.08 20.42
CA ASN A 50 9.94 -8.02 20.90
C ASN A 50 9.26 -8.97 21.91
N SER A 51 8.47 -9.92 21.42
CA SER A 51 7.79 -10.90 22.27
C SER A 51 8.72 -12.07 22.52
N ASN A 52 9.56 -11.90 23.56
CA ASN A 52 10.14 -13.00 24.32
C ASN A 52 9.02 -13.96 24.73
N THR A 53 8.83 -15.04 23.99
CA THR A 53 8.04 -16.19 24.44
C THR A 53 8.93 -17.42 24.36
N ASN A 54 9.68 -17.63 25.43
CA ASN A 54 10.21 -18.94 25.79
C ASN A 54 9.01 -19.88 25.93
N GLY A 55 8.78 -20.77 24.97
CA GLY A 55 7.58 -21.61 24.97
C GLY A 55 7.60 -22.72 23.94
N THR A 56 8.48 -23.71 24.17
CA THR A 56 8.35 -25.12 23.77
C THR A 56 7.85 -25.43 22.35
N ILE A 57 8.83 -25.68 21.49
CA ILE A 57 8.73 -26.33 20.18
C ILE A 57 8.30 -27.80 20.39
N ALA A 58 7.04 -28.12 20.06
CA ALA A 58 6.59 -29.50 19.92
C ALA A 58 6.62 -29.87 18.44
N SER A 59 7.73 -30.48 18.04
CA SER A 59 7.98 -31.07 16.72
C SER A 59 7.04 -32.26 16.49
N ASN A 60 6.30 -32.29 15.39
CA ASN A 60 5.84 -33.54 14.78
C ASN A 60 5.45 -33.36 13.31
N GLY A 61 6.15 -34.10 12.44
CA GLY A 61 5.60 -34.69 11.22
C GLY A 61 5.41 -33.79 10.01
N GLY A 62 6.48 -33.56 9.24
CA GLY A 62 6.41 -32.94 7.92
C GLY A 62 7.56 -33.38 7.02
N ASN A 63 7.41 -34.57 6.44
CA ASN A 63 8.31 -35.23 5.50
C ASN A 63 8.59 -34.36 4.26
N GLY A 64 9.86 -34.03 4.01
CA GLY A 64 10.32 -33.24 2.88
C GLY A 64 11.75 -33.59 2.54
N THR A 65 11.93 -34.75 1.93
CA THR A 65 13.18 -35.20 1.31
C THR A 65 13.49 -34.34 0.07
N THR A 66 14.47 -33.46 0.18
CA THR A 66 15.28 -33.02 -0.96
C THR A 66 16.74 -33.06 -0.53
N SER A 67 17.34 -34.22 -0.73
CA SER A 67 18.76 -34.38 -1.00
C SER A 67 19.16 -33.48 -2.16
N ASP A 68 20.22 -32.69 -1.97
CA ASP A 68 21.30 -32.41 -2.93
C ASP A 68 22.30 -31.43 -2.28
N GLU A 69 23.31 -32.05 -1.66
CA GLU A 69 24.75 -31.70 -1.63
C GLU A 69 25.25 -30.23 -1.57
N ASN A 70 25.98 -29.97 -0.47
CA ASN A 70 27.28 -29.27 -0.40
C ASN A 70 27.38 -27.79 -0.84
N ASN A 71 27.34 -26.88 0.14
CA ASN A 71 28.47 -25.98 0.44
C ASN A 71 28.19 -25.22 1.74
N GLU A 72 28.92 -25.63 2.77
CA GLU A 72 29.13 -24.85 3.98
C GLU A 72 30.03 -23.64 3.66
N ILE A 73 30.01 -22.66 4.57
CA ILE A 73 31.00 -21.58 4.75
C ILE A 73 30.63 -20.22 4.13
N GLU A 74 29.99 -19.42 4.99
CA GLU A 74 30.32 -18.03 5.31
C GLU A 74 30.28 -16.98 4.19
N ASN A 75 29.21 -16.14 4.18
CA ASN A 75 29.26 -14.66 4.11
C ASN A 75 27.86 -14.11 3.72
N SER A 76 26.89 -14.13 4.63
CA SER A 76 25.49 -13.83 4.31
C SER A 76 24.93 -12.57 5.00
N THR A 77 25.72 -11.52 5.22
CA THR A 77 25.18 -10.18 5.54
C THR A 77 24.54 -9.49 4.32
N ILE A 78 24.71 -10.06 3.11
CA ILE A 78 24.14 -9.52 1.86
C ILE A 78 22.91 -10.32 1.39
N GLN A 79 22.61 -11.47 1.99
CA GLN A 79 21.55 -12.38 1.52
C GLN A 79 20.14 -12.08 2.04
N ASP A 80 19.97 -11.21 3.04
CA ASP A 80 18.61 -10.94 3.55
C ASP A 80 17.74 -10.25 2.49
N LYS A 81 18.34 -9.45 1.59
CA LYS A 81 17.60 -8.81 0.49
C LYS A 81 17.06 -9.82 -0.52
N SER A 82 17.76 -10.91 -0.80
CA SER A 82 17.28 -11.94 -1.73
C SER A 82 16.19 -12.80 -1.10
N LYS A 83 16.32 -13.14 0.19
CA LYS A 83 15.30 -13.89 0.94
C LYS A 83 14.00 -13.10 1.10
N LEU A 84 14.07 -11.79 1.39
CA LEU A 84 12.87 -10.94 1.44
C LEU A 84 12.14 -10.89 0.09
N LYS A 85 12.89 -10.78 -1.02
CA LYS A 85 12.29 -10.84 -2.36
C LYS A 85 11.62 -12.20 -2.62
N GLN A 86 12.18 -13.29 -2.14
CA GLN A 86 11.63 -14.63 -2.32
C GLN A 86 10.34 -14.86 -1.50
N LEU A 87 10.25 -14.27 -0.30
CA LEU A 87 9.03 -14.38 0.50
C LEU A 87 7.83 -13.74 -0.22
N GLU A 88 8.03 -12.55 -0.82
CA GLU A 88 7.00 -11.85 -1.57
C GLU A 88 6.59 -12.57 -2.86
N THR A 89 7.52 -13.26 -3.54
CA THR A 89 7.17 -14.02 -4.76
C THR A 89 6.31 -15.26 -4.47
N SER A 90 6.46 -15.85 -3.27
CA SER A 90 5.68 -17.01 -2.83
C SER A 90 4.28 -16.69 -2.33
N ARG A 91 4.03 -15.43 -1.92
CA ARG A 91 2.75 -14.99 -1.36
C ARG A 91 1.71 -14.77 -2.45
N TYR A 92 0.46 -15.16 -2.16
CA TYR A 92 -0.69 -14.91 -3.03
C TYR A 92 -1.44 -13.65 -2.59
N PHE A 93 -1.83 -12.83 -3.57
CA PHE A 93 -2.58 -11.60 -3.41
C PHE A 93 -3.84 -11.64 -4.27
N ARG A 94 -4.96 -11.12 -3.77
CA ARG A 94 -6.22 -11.04 -4.52
C ARG A 94 -6.22 -9.82 -5.44
N CYS A 95 -6.38 -10.03 -6.73
CA CYS A 95 -6.55 -8.96 -7.70
C CYS A 95 -7.90 -8.25 -7.45
N LEU A 96 -7.87 -6.94 -7.23
CA LEU A 96 -9.08 -6.15 -7.01
C LEU A 96 -9.92 -5.93 -8.29
N ASN A 97 -9.32 -6.11 -9.47
CA ASN A 97 -10.03 -5.97 -10.75
C ASN A 97 -10.80 -7.24 -11.14
N CYS A 98 -10.18 -8.42 -11.05
CA CYS A 98 -10.82 -9.68 -11.48
C CYS A 98 -11.14 -10.67 -10.35
N GLY A 99 -10.80 -10.35 -9.10
CA GLY A 99 -11.06 -11.17 -7.92
C GLY A 99 -10.19 -12.42 -7.77
N ARG A 100 -9.30 -12.74 -8.72
CA ARG A 100 -8.44 -13.94 -8.67
C ARG A 100 -7.25 -13.74 -7.73
N ASN A 101 -6.83 -14.83 -7.08
CA ASN A 101 -5.58 -14.86 -6.31
C ASN A 101 -4.38 -15.10 -7.23
N ILE A 102 -3.35 -14.25 -7.11
CA ILE A 102 -2.17 -14.20 -7.97
C ILE A 102 -0.92 -14.20 -7.10
N ALA A 103 0.07 -15.02 -7.42
CA ALA A 103 1.37 -14.99 -6.75
C ALA A 103 2.11 -13.67 -7.02
N GLY A 104 2.84 -13.14 -6.03
CA GLY A 104 3.54 -11.85 -6.14
C GLY A 104 4.46 -11.75 -7.36
N GLY A 105 5.22 -12.81 -7.65
CA GLY A 105 6.11 -12.86 -8.83
C GLY A 105 5.38 -12.81 -10.18
N ARG A 106 4.07 -13.09 -10.21
CA ARG A 106 3.24 -13.07 -11.43
C ARG A 106 2.31 -11.86 -11.48
N PHE A 107 2.36 -10.97 -10.49
CA PHE A 107 1.45 -9.83 -10.38
C PHE A 107 1.57 -8.87 -11.57
N ALA A 108 2.79 -8.53 -12.00
CA ALA A 108 3.03 -7.63 -13.13
C ALA A 108 2.50 -8.19 -14.47
N SER A 109 2.75 -9.47 -14.77
CA SER A 109 2.20 -10.09 -15.98
C SER A 109 0.68 -10.22 -15.93
N HIS A 110 0.14 -10.45 -14.73
CA HIS A 110 -1.30 -10.50 -14.51
C HIS A 110 -1.97 -9.16 -14.78
N ILE A 111 -1.47 -8.05 -14.22
CA ILE A 111 -2.17 -6.75 -14.29
C ILE A 111 -2.32 -6.27 -15.75
N SER A 112 -1.29 -6.46 -16.59
CA SER A 112 -1.37 -6.13 -18.03
C SER A 112 -2.53 -6.87 -18.71
N LYS A 113 -2.58 -8.20 -18.57
CA LYS A 113 -3.65 -9.04 -19.17
C LYS A 113 -5.02 -8.83 -18.53
N CYS A 114 -5.04 -8.47 -17.25
CA CYS A 114 -6.26 -8.29 -16.47
C CYS A 114 -6.97 -7.00 -16.86
N LEU A 115 -6.23 -5.91 -17.05
CA LEU A 115 -6.78 -4.62 -17.45
C LEU A 115 -7.24 -4.63 -18.92
N GLU A 116 -6.53 -5.32 -19.80
CA GLU A 116 -6.95 -5.54 -21.19
C GLU A 116 -8.32 -6.25 -21.27
N ARG A 117 -8.52 -7.25 -20.40
CA ARG A 117 -9.79 -7.97 -20.27
C ARG A 117 -10.68 -7.22 -19.31
N LYS A 118 -11.23 -6.09 -19.77
CA LYS A 118 -12.21 -5.24 -19.09
C LYS A 118 -13.42 -6.05 -18.57
N ARG A 119 -13.27 -6.73 -17.43
CA ARG A 119 -14.36 -7.45 -16.74
C ARG A 119 -14.90 -6.49 -15.69
N LYS A 120 -16.18 -6.18 -15.86
CA LYS A 120 -16.96 -5.20 -15.11
C LYS A 120 -17.62 -5.87 -13.92
#